data_AF-T1AM10-F1
#
_entry.id   AF-T1AM10-F1
#
_cell.length_a   1.000
_cell.length_b   1.000
_cell.length_c   1.000
_cell.angle_alpha   90.00
_cell.angle_beta   90.00
_cell.angle_gamma   90.00
#
_symmetry.space_group_name_H-M   'P 1'
#
loop_
_entity.id
_entity.type
_entity.pdbx_description
1 polymer ?
#
loop_
_entity_poly.entity_id
_entity_poly.type
_entity_poly.pdbx_seq_one_letter_code
_entity_poly.pdbx_strand_id
1 'polypeptide(L)'
;FVLEPGCPDQVTAAGALHERLVERALAMGGTCTGEHGIGLGKLRFLEEEHPAGVDVMRRIKLTLDPLGILNPGKVLRAGAR
;
A
#
# COMPACT_ATOMS: atom_id res chain seq x y z
N PHE A 1 -9.68 12.92 2.40
CA PHE A 1 -10.45 13.61 3.45
C PHE A 1 -10.16 15.10 3.36
N VAL A 2 -11.14 15.96 3.62
CA VAL A 2 -10.90 17.40 3.72
C VAL A 2 -10.44 17.68 5.15
N LEU A 3 -9.24 18.24 5.31
CA LEU A 3 -8.59 18.49 6.60
C LEU A 3 -8.18 19.96 6.69
N GLU A 4 -8.13 20.48 7.92
CA GLU A 4 -7.57 21.80 8.20
C GLU A 4 -6.04 21.79 8.05
N PRO A 5 -5.46 22.79 7.36
CA PRO A 5 -4.01 22.91 7.25
C PRO A 5 -3.35 23.03 8.63
N GLY A 6 -2.31 22.25 8.87
CA GLY A 6 -1.53 22.35 10.11
C GLY A 6 -2.18 21.74 11.35
N CYS A 7 -3.19 20.88 11.21
CA CYS A 7 -3.81 20.14 12.32
C CYS A 7 -3.36 18.65 12.33
N PRO A 8 -2.34 18.26 13.14
CA PRO A 8 -1.84 16.88 13.17
C PRO A 8 -2.86 15.86 13.68
N ASP A 9 -3.75 16.28 14.56
CA ASP A 9 -4.79 15.41 15.13
C ASP A 9 -5.80 14.99 14.06
N GLN A 10 -6.18 15.91 13.16
CA GLN A 10 -7.03 15.59 12.02
C GLN A 10 -6.34 14.64 11.04
N VAL A 11 -5.03 14.79 10.81
CA VAL A 11 -4.25 13.85 9.98
C VAL A 11 -4.25 12.45 10.59
N THR A 12 -4.02 12.35 11.89
CA THR A 12 -4.00 11.08 12.62
C THR A 12 -5.38 10.41 12.59
N ALA A 13 -6.45 11.17 12.87
CA ALA A 13 -7.82 10.68 12.84
C ALA A 13 -8.24 10.23 11.43
N ALA A 14 -7.86 10.98 10.40
CA ALA A 14 -8.12 10.63 9.01
C ALA A 14 -7.36 9.35 8.60
N GLY A 15 -6.13 9.18 9.06
CA GLY A 15 -5.36 7.93 8.89
C GLY A 15 -6.10 6.75 9.50
N ALA A 16 -6.48 6.83 10.77
CA ALA A 16 -7.21 5.75 11.46
C ALA A 16 -8.57 5.44 10.79
N LEU A 17 -9.28 6.46 10.30
CA LEU A 17 -10.52 6.26 9.54
C LEU A 17 -10.25 5.57 8.19
N HIS A 18 -9.19 5.97 7.49
CA HIS A 18 -8.79 5.37 6.22
C HIS A 18 -8.54 3.87 6.36
N GLU A 19 -7.81 3.49 7.39
CA GLU A 19 -7.46 2.09 7.65
C GLU A 19 -8.71 1.24 7.87
N ARG A 20 -9.60 1.67 8.77
CA ARG A 20 -10.87 0.96 9.02
C ARG A 20 -11.75 0.86 7.78
N LEU A 21 -11.73 1.90 6.93
CA LEU A 21 -12.50 1.91 5.68
C LEU A 21 -11.99 0.84 4.70
N VAL A 22 -10.66 0.76 4.53
CA VAL A 22 -10.04 -0.22 3.63
C VAL A 22 -10.25 -1.64 4.15
N GLU A 23 -10.00 -1.87 5.45
CA GLU A 23 -10.23 -3.18 6.09
C GLU A 23 -11.67 -3.65 5.92
N ARG A 24 -12.64 -2.73 6.08
CA ARG A 24 -14.06 -3.04 5.86
C ARG A 24 -14.35 -3.40 4.40
N ALA A 25 -13.77 -2.68 3.45
CA ALA A 25 -13.95 -2.98 2.03
C ALA A 25 -13.40 -4.37 1.68
N LEU A 26 -12.18 -4.70 2.15
CA LEU A 26 -11.56 -6.01 1.94
C LEU A 26 -12.38 -7.14 2.59
N ALA A 27 -12.85 -6.95 3.82
CA ALA A 27 -13.70 -7.92 4.53
C ALA A 27 -15.04 -8.20 3.81
N MET A 28 -15.49 -7.28 2.95
CA MET A 28 -16.69 -7.43 2.13
C MET A 28 -16.39 -7.95 0.71
N GLY A 29 -15.16 -8.39 0.43
CA GLY A 29 -14.73 -8.84 -0.90
C GLY A 29 -14.52 -7.70 -1.91
N GLY A 30 -14.45 -6.46 -1.42
CA GLY A 30 -14.04 -5.31 -2.21
C GLY A 30 -12.52 -5.21 -2.32
N THR A 31 -12.04 -4.02 -2.66
CA THR A 31 -10.62 -3.75 -2.92
C THR A 31 -10.10 -2.58 -2.10
N CYS A 32 -8.79 -2.52 -1.85
CA CYS A 32 -8.15 -1.42 -1.14
C CYS A 32 -8.12 -0.10 -1.94
N THR A 33 -8.50 -0.12 -3.22
CA THR A 33 -8.47 1.07 -4.09
C THR A 33 -9.75 1.27 -4.89
N GLY A 34 -10.17 2.54 -4.99
CA GLY A 34 -11.16 2.99 -5.98
C GLY A 34 -10.53 3.73 -7.16
N GLU A 35 -9.20 3.87 -7.16
CA GLU A 35 -8.41 4.58 -8.17
C GLU A 35 -7.61 3.57 -9.01
N HIS A 36 -7.02 4.04 -10.11
CA HIS A 36 -6.12 3.23 -10.94
C HIS A 36 -4.86 2.75 -10.21
N GLY A 37 -4.48 3.35 -9.08
CA GLY A 37 -3.31 2.96 -8.28
C GLY A 37 -3.51 3.14 -6.78
N ILE A 38 -2.56 2.64 -5.98
CA ILE A 38 -2.67 2.57 -4.51
C ILE A 38 -1.81 3.60 -3.75
N GLY A 39 -0.90 4.29 -4.45
CA GLY A 39 0.11 5.13 -3.80
C GLY A 39 1.00 4.36 -2.82
N LEU A 40 1.75 5.09 -1.97
CA LEU A 40 2.60 4.48 -0.94
C LEU A 40 1.83 4.11 0.33
N GLY A 41 0.75 4.83 0.64
CA GLY A 41 0.01 4.69 1.90
C GLY A 41 -0.73 3.37 2.05
N LYS A 42 -0.99 2.67 0.94
CA LYS A 42 -1.80 1.44 0.92
C LYS A 42 -1.00 0.17 0.63
N LEU A 43 0.33 0.22 0.65
CA LEU A 43 1.17 -0.93 0.34
C LEU A 43 0.85 -2.16 1.19
N ARG A 44 0.53 -1.98 2.48
CA ARG A 44 0.16 -3.10 3.36
C ARG A 44 -1.13 -3.80 2.90
N PHE A 45 -2.11 -3.03 2.43
CA PHE A 45 -3.40 -3.56 2.00
C PHE A 45 -3.28 -4.33 0.69
N LEU A 46 -2.35 -3.93 -0.19
CA LEU A 46 -2.04 -4.71 -1.40
C LEU A 46 -1.46 -6.09 -1.05
N GLU A 47 -0.61 -6.18 -0.02
CA GLU A 47 -0.08 -7.45 0.46
C GLU A 47 -1.17 -8.33 1.08
N GLU A 48 -2.14 -7.73 1.78
CA GLU A 48 -3.30 -8.43 2.34
C GLU A 48 -4.28 -8.91 1.25
N GLU A 49 -4.59 -8.05 0.27
CA GLU A 49 -5.56 -8.33 -0.80
C GLU A 49 -5.00 -9.33 -1.83
N HIS A 50 -3.70 -9.27 -2.14
CA HIS A 50 -3.08 -10.05 -3.23
C HIS A 50 -1.72 -10.68 -2.86
N PRO A 51 -1.63 -11.49 -1.79
CA PRO A 51 -0.34 -11.99 -1.29
C PRO A 51 0.48 -12.76 -2.33
N ALA A 52 -0.16 -13.65 -3.10
CA ALA A 52 0.50 -14.42 -4.15
C ALA A 52 0.94 -13.56 -5.34
N GLY A 53 0.12 -12.58 -5.73
CA GLY A 53 0.46 -11.64 -6.80
C GLY A 53 1.65 -10.77 -6.43
N VAL A 54 1.71 -10.31 -5.18
CA VAL A 54 2.87 -9.57 -4.68
C VAL A 54 4.14 -10.43 -4.69
N ASP A 55 4.06 -11.72 -4.36
CA ASP A 55 5.22 -12.62 -4.45
C ASP A 55 5.75 -12.74 -5.89
N VAL A 56 4.86 -12.92 -6.86
CA VAL A 56 5.24 -12.92 -8.28
C VAL A 56 5.92 -11.62 -8.68
N MET A 57 5.37 -10.47 -8.26
CA MET A 57 5.99 -9.16 -8.52
C MET A 57 7.40 -9.07 -7.90
N ARG A 58 7.60 -9.56 -6.67
CA ARG A 58 8.93 -9.61 -6.04
C ARG A 58 9.92 -10.43 -6.84
N ARG A 59 9.52 -11.61 -7.31
CA ARG A 59 10.38 -12.51 -8.10
C ARG A 59 10.77 -11.89 -9.45
N ILE A 60 9.82 -11.25 -10.13
CA ILE A 60 10.09 -10.50 -11.37
C ILE A 60 11.07 -9.35 -11.09
N LYS A 61 10.80 -8.57 -10.04
CA LYS A 61 11.65 -7.44 -9.64
C LYS A 61 13.08 -7.87 -9.35
N LEU A 62 13.29 -8.93 -8.58
CA LEU A 62 14.62 -9.45 -8.25
C LEU A 62 15.36 -10.00 -9.47
N THR A 63 14.64 -10.55 -10.45
CA THR A 63 15.22 -11.06 -11.70
C THR A 63 15.73 -9.92 -12.58
N LEU A 64 14.99 -8.80 -12.63
CA LEU A 64 15.33 -7.65 -13.46
C LEU A 64 16.25 -6.62 -12.78
N ASP A 65 16.18 -6.53 -11.45
CA ASP A 65 16.91 -5.56 -10.64
C ASP A 65 17.53 -6.25 -9.40
N PRO A 66 18.52 -7.13 -9.59
CA PRO A 66 19.17 -7.86 -8.51
C PRO A 66 19.95 -6.96 -7.55
N LEU A 67 20.28 -5.73 -7.96
CA LEU A 67 20.93 -4.73 -7.10
C LEU A 67 19.92 -3.84 -6.36
N GLY A 68 18.63 -3.93 -6.69
CA GLY A 68 17.56 -3.16 -6.04
C GLY A 68 17.64 -1.64 -6.28
N ILE A 69 18.26 -1.19 -7.37
CA ILE A 69 18.52 0.24 -7.61
C ILE A 69 17.35 0.94 -8.33
N LEU A 70 16.44 0.20 -8.95
CA LEU A 70 15.34 0.77 -9.72
C LEU A 70 14.16 1.08 -8.78
N ASN A 71 14.16 2.28 -8.20
CA ASN A 71 13.05 2.82 -7.39
C ASN A 71 12.67 1.93 -6.18
N PRO A 72 13.60 1.74 -5.22
CA PRO A 72 13.39 0.87 -4.07
C PRO A 72 12.20 1.35 -3.22
N GLY A 73 11.37 0.41 -2.75
CA GLY A 73 10.28 0.69 -1.82
C GLY A 73 8.97 1.21 -2.43
N LYS A 74 8.88 1.42 -3.76
CA LYS A 74 7.72 2.07 -4.37
C LYS A 74 6.43 1.24 -4.36
N VAL A 75 6.50 -0.03 -4.75
CA VAL A 75 5.35 -0.98 -4.82
C VAL A 75 5.63 -2.21 -3.99
N LEU A 76 6.88 -2.60 -3.92
CA LEU A 76 7.36 -3.69 -3.11
C LEU A 76 8.18 -3.06 -1.99
N ARG A 77 7.85 -3.39 -0.75
CA ARG A 77 8.69 -3.01 0.38
C ARG A 77 10.10 -3.53 0.09
N ALA A 78 11.08 -2.65 0.23
CA ALA A 78 12.47 -3.05 0.10
C ALA A 78 12.74 -4.07 1.19
N GLY A 79 12.94 -5.33 0.79
CA GLY A 79 13.40 -6.36 1.71
C GLY A 79 14.83 -6.05 2.11
N ALA A 80 15.07 -5.92 3.42
CA ALA A 80 16.30 -6.45 3.98
C ALA A 80 16.44 -7.90 3.49
N ARG A 81 17.66 -8.31 3.12
CA ARG A 81 17.95 -9.67 2.67
C ARG A 81 17.34 -10.74 3.56
#